data_AF-A1S5T9-F1
#
_entry.id   AF-A1S5T9-F1
#
_cell.length_a   1.000
_cell.length_b   1.000
_cell.length_c   1.000
_cell.angle_alpha   90.00
_cell.angle_beta   90.00
_cell.angle_gamma   90.00
#
_symmetry.space_group_name_H-M   'P 1'
#
loop_
_entity.id
_entity.type
_entity.pdbx_description
1 polymer ?
#
loop_
_entity_poly.entity_id
_entity_poly.type
_entity_poly.pdbx_seq_one_letter_code
_entity_poly.pdbx_strand_id
1 'polypeptide(L)'
;MTPLPDFDTLRWMADNEPQALDELRDKLNREVIDGSETNKAQLECLIYDLERQLSRCTNPYHRCVIATGMMRNKLHTLHCVINEPDFLERSCAEIIPLFKA
;
A
#
# COMPACT_ATOMS: atom_id res chain seq x y z
N MET A 1 -6.58 -10.65 -15.30
CA MET A 1 -6.68 -10.46 -13.84
C MET A 1 -7.55 -11.56 -13.27
N THR A 2 -7.12 -12.19 -12.18
CA THR A 2 -7.91 -13.12 -11.38
C THR A 2 -9.13 -12.36 -10.83
N PRO A 3 -10.36 -12.88 -11.00
CA PRO A 3 -11.54 -12.23 -10.48
C PRO A 3 -11.54 -12.26 -8.95
N LEU A 4 -11.85 -11.13 -8.31
CA LEU A 4 -12.03 -11.07 -6.86
C LEU A 4 -13.33 -11.80 -6.49
N PRO A 5 -13.28 -12.81 -5.60
CA PRO A 5 -14.50 -13.49 -5.11
C PRO A 5 -15.42 -12.53 -4.36
N ASP A 6 -16.69 -12.92 -4.22
CA ASP A 6 -17.64 -12.18 -3.39
C ASP A 6 -17.26 -12.24 -1.89
N PHE A 7 -17.90 -11.39 -1.10
CA PHE A 7 -17.59 -11.26 0.31
C PHE A 7 -17.85 -12.54 1.11
N ASP A 8 -18.92 -13.29 0.81
CA ASP A 8 -19.26 -14.50 1.56
C ASP A 8 -18.21 -15.59 1.31
N THR A 9 -17.74 -15.71 0.08
CA THR A 9 -16.62 -16.59 -0.27
C THR A 9 -15.33 -16.19 0.47
N LEU A 10 -14.96 -14.91 0.48
CA LEU A 10 -13.78 -14.43 1.19
C LEU A 10 -13.89 -14.66 2.71
N ARG A 11 -15.10 -14.48 3.27
CA ARG A 11 -15.38 -14.73 4.68
C ARG A 11 -15.24 -16.22 5.01
N TRP A 12 -15.78 -17.09 4.16
CA TRP A 12 -15.62 -18.53 4.32
C TRP A 12 -14.15 -18.94 4.29
N MET A 13 -13.35 -18.39 3.35
CA MET A 13 -11.91 -18.65 3.28
C MET A 13 -11.19 -18.18 4.54
N ALA A 14 -11.55 -17.01 5.09
CA ALA A 14 -10.94 -16.51 6.32
C ALA A 14 -11.17 -17.45 7.52
N ASP A 15 -12.34 -18.08 7.59
CA ASP A 15 -12.74 -18.95 8.71
C ASP A 15 -12.28 -20.42 8.52
N ASN A 16 -12.16 -20.91 7.26
CA ASN A 16 -11.89 -22.33 6.96
C ASN A 16 -10.53 -22.58 6.30
N GLU A 17 -10.05 -21.68 5.46
CA GLU A 17 -8.82 -21.84 4.65
C GLU A 17 -7.97 -20.55 4.62
N PRO A 18 -7.43 -20.11 5.77
CA PRO A 18 -6.74 -18.83 5.88
C PRO A 18 -5.49 -18.74 4.98
N GLN A 19 -4.80 -19.87 4.74
CA GLN A 19 -3.67 -19.92 3.81
C GLN A 19 -4.08 -19.64 2.37
N ALA A 20 -5.20 -20.21 1.90
CA ALA A 20 -5.71 -19.97 0.56
C ALA A 20 -6.12 -18.50 0.36
N LEU A 21 -6.60 -17.85 1.42
CA LEU A 21 -6.91 -16.42 1.39
C LEU A 21 -5.64 -15.55 1.27
N ASP A 22 -4.58 -15.91 1.99
CA ASP A 22 -3.28 -15.24 1.89
C ASP A 22 -2.68 -15.42 0.49
N GLU A 23 -2.72 -16.62 -0.07
CA GLU A 23 -2.25 -16.89 -1.44
C GLU A 23 -3.04 -16.11 -2.49
N LEU A 24 -4.37 -16.03 -2.35
CA LEU A 24 -5.24 -15.23 -3.22
C LEU A 24 -4.85 -13.74 -3.15
N ARG A 25 -4.64 -13.21 -1.95
CA ARG A 25 -4.19 -11.82 -1.75
C ARG A 25 -2.87 -11.57 -2.46
N ASP A 26 -1.88 -12.44 -2.24
CA ASP A 26 -0.54 -12.26 -2.78
C ASP A 26 -0.54 -12.36 -4.32
N LYS A 27 -1.36 -13.26 -4.88
CA LYS A 27 -1.59 -13.37 -6.33
C LYS A 27 -2.19 -12.09 -6.90
N LEU A 28 -3.25 -11.56 -6.29
CA LEU A 28 -3.92 -10.34 -6.76
C LEU A 28 -2.97 -9.13 -6.69
N ASN A 29 -2.19 -8.99 -5.62
CA ASN A 29 -1.18 -7.95 -5.48
C ASN A 29 -0.12 -8.05 -6.58
N ARG A 30 0.38 -9.26 -6.84
CA ARG A 30 1.41 -9.51 -7.88
C ARG A 30 0.88 -9.16 -9.27
N GLU A 31 -0.35 -9.53 -9.59
CA GLU A 31 -0.97 -9.17 -10.88
C GLU A 31 -1.11 -7.66 -11.08
N VAL A 32 -1.44 -6.91 -10.02
CA VAL A 32 -1.51 -5.44 -10.05
C VAL A 32 -0.12 -4.83 -10.27
N ILE A 33 0.89 -5.33 -9.54
CA ILE A 33 2.28 -4.84 -9.65
C ILE A 33 2.85 -5.13 -11.04
N ASP A 34 2.69 -6.35 -11.54
CA ASP A 34 3.24 -6.78 -12.82
C ASP A 34 2.53 -6.12 -14.01
N GLY A 35 1.27 -5.71 -13.84
CA GLY A 35 0.52 -4.94 -14.83
C GLY A 35 0.90 -3.45 -14.89
N SER A 36 1.71 -2.94 -13.96
CA SER A 36 2.13 -1.54 -13.96
C SER A 36 3.43 -1.31 -14.73
N GLU A 37 3.41 -0.42 -15.71
CA GLU A 37 4.58 -0.06 -16.51
C GLU A 37 5.43 1.05 -15.87
N THR A 38 4.80 2.02 -15.17
CA THR A 38 5.48 3.26 -14.77
C THR A 38 5.93 3.27 -13.31
N ASN A 39 5.24 2.56 -12.41
CA ASN A 39 5.48 2.68 -10.97
C ASN A 39 5.68 1.35 -10.25
N LYS A 40 6.05 0.28 -10.98
CA LYS A 40 6.25 -1.08 -10.44
C LYS A 40 7.09 -1.12 -9.17
N ALA A 41 8.29 -0.52 -9.19
CA ALA A 41 9.19 -0.51 -8.01
C ALA A 41 8.57 0.19 -6.79
N GLN A 42 7.76 1.23 -7.01
CA GLN A 42 7.08 1.94 -5.92
C GLN A 42 5.96 1.08 -5.32
N LEU A 43 5.24 0.33 -6.16
CA LEU A 43 4.21 -0.61 -5.71
C LEU A 43 4.81 -1.80 -4.94
N GLU A 44 5.96 -2.33 -5.38
CA GLU A 44 6.69 -3.37 -4.66
C GLU A 44 7.15 -2.89 -3.27
N CYS A 45 7.73 -1.70 -3.19
CA CYS A 45 8.09 -1.08 -1.92
C CYS A 45 6.87 -0.85 -1.02
N LEU A 46 5.73 -0.45 -1.58
CA LEU A 46 4.49 -0.22 -0.83
C LEU A 46 3.98 -1.51 -0.19
N ILE A 47 3.89 -2.60 -0.95
CA ILE A 47 3.44 -3.90 -0.45
C ILE A 47 4.41 -4.41 0.61
N TYR A 48 5.72 -4.32 0.37
CA TYR A 48 6.72 -4.71 1.36
C TYR A 48 6.58 -3.93 2.69
N ASP A 49 6.43 -2.62 2.63
CA ASP A 49 6.24 -1.80 3.84
C ASP A 49 4.94 -2.15 4.57
N LEU A 50 3.84 -2.35 3.82
CA LEU A 50 2.56 -2.78 4.39
C LEU A 50 2.72 -4.12 5.13
N GLU A 51 3.28 -5.14 4.49
CA GLU A 51 3.50 -6.46 5.10
C GLU A 51 4.37 -6.37 6.35
N ARG A 52 5.44 -5.58 6.29
CA ARG A 52 6.33 -5.36 7.43
C ARG A 52 5.58 -4.72 8.60
N GLN A 53 4.73 -3.72 8.36
CA GLN A 53 3.92 -3.10 9.41
C GLN A 53 2.86 -4.07 9.96
N LEU A 54 2.20 -4.83 9.09
CA LEU A 54 1.20 -5.82 9.49
C LEU A 54 1.80 -6.96 10.32
N SER A 55 3.04 -7.38 10.05
CA SER A 55 3.75 -8.42 10.82
C SER A 55 3.96 -8.04 12.29
N ARG A 56 3.99 -6.73 12.59
CA ARG A 56 4.17 -6.19 13.95
C ARG A 56 2.85 -5.98 14.68
N CYS A 57 1.71 -6.18 14.00
CA CYS A 57 0.40 -5.99 14.60
C CYS A 57 0.01 -7.21 15.45
N THR A 58 -0.50 -6.95 16.65
CA THR A 58 -0.85 -7.98 17.63
C THR A 58 -2.27 -8.51 17.49
N ASN A 59 -3.14 -7.84 16.73
CA ASN A 59 -4.52 -8.26 16.51
C ASN A 59 -5.10 -7.76 15.17
N PRO A 60 -6.22 -8.33 14.69
CA PRO A 60 -6.82 -7.97 13.41
C PRO A 60 -7.30 -6.52 13.31
N TYR A 61 -7.79 -5.91 14.39
CA TYR A 61 -8.22 -4.51 14.39
C TYR A 61 -7.03 -3.56 14.18
N HIS A 62 -5.90 -3.84 14.84
CA HIS A 62 -4.67 -3.07 14.66
C HIS A 62 -4.19 -3.14 13.20
N ARG A 63 -4.22 -4.34 12.59
CA ARG A 63 -3.94 -4.52 11.15
C ARG A 63 -4.83 -3.64 10.27
N CYS A 64 -6.13 -3.60 10.56
CA CYS A 64 -7.11 -2.79 9.82
C CYS A 64 -6.82 -1.28 9.93
N VAL A 65 -6.51 -0.80 11.15
CA VAL A 65 -6.17 0.61 11.38
C VAL A 65 -4.91 1.01 10.63
N ILE A 66 -3.86 0.18 10.66
CA ILE A 66 -2.61 0.43 9.94
C ILE A 66 -2.83 0.47 8.43
N ALA A 67 -3.46 -0.55 7.86
CA ALA A 67 -3.72 -0.63 6.43
C ALA A 67 -4.56 0.56 5.94
N THR A 68 -5.63 0.89 6.68
CA THR A 68 -6.51 2.03 6.37
C THR A 68 -5.77 3.37 6.50
N GLY A 69 -4.90 3.52 7.50
CA GLY A 69 -4.05 4.70 7.67
C GLY A 69 -3.11 4.90 6.48
N MET A 70 -2.42 3.84 6.04
CA MET A 70 -1.54 3.89 4.87
C MET A 70 -2.31 4.24 3.59
N MET A 71 -3.47 3.61 3.37
CA MET A 71 -4.33 3.90 2.22
C MET A 71 -4.84 5.36 2.23
N ARG A 72 -5.32 5.83 3.38
CA ARG A 72 -5.80 7.21 3.55
C ARG A 72 -4.68 8.22 3.30
N ASN A 73 -3.46 7.94 3.75
CA ASN A 73 -2.31 8.83 3.48
C ASN A 73 -2.05 8.96 1.99
N LYS A 74 -2.10 7.86 1.22
CA LYS A 74 -1.94 7.90 -0.24
C LYS A 74 -3.06 8.68 -0.92
N LEU A 75 -4.30 8.48 -0.47
CA LEU A 75 -5.44 9.26 -0.98
C LEU A 75 -5.29 10.75 -0.67
N HIS A 76 -4.82 11.09 0.52
CA HIS A 76 -4.54 12.48 0.90
C HIS A 76 -3.45 13.09 0.04
N THR A 77 -2.33 12.38 -0.19
CA THR A 77 -1.28 12.83 -1.11
C THR A 77 -1.83 13.07 -2.51
N LEU A 78 -2.66 12.15 -3.03
CA LEU A 78 -3.28 12.32 -4.34
C LEU A 78 -4.17 13.57 -4.38
N HIS A 79 -5.01 13.77 -3.36
CA HIS A 79 -5.82 14.97 -3.24
C HIS A 79 -4.97 16.25 -3.23
N CYS A 80 -3.87 16.27 -2.47
CA CYS A 80 -2.96 17.41 -2.44
C CYS A 80 -2.30 17.67 -3.79
N VAL A 81 -1.78 16.64 -4.47
CA VAL A 81 -1.15 16.80 -5.79
C VAL A 81 -2.13 17.31 -6.84
N ILE A 82 -3.39 16.87 -6.80
CA ILE A 82 -4.42 17.29 -7.76
C ILE A 82 -4.86 18.75 -7.52
N ASN A 83 -5.03 19.14 -6.25
CA ASN A 83 -5.61 20.45 -5.91
C ASN A 83 -4.54 21.53 -5.62
N GLU A 84 -3.31 21.13 -5.31
CA GLU A 84 -2.18 22.00 -4.97
C GLU A 84 -0.93 21.53 -5.73
N PRO A 85 -0.71 21.98 -6.97
CA PRO A 85 0.40 21.48 -7.82
C PRO A 85 1.79 21.70 -7.19
N ASP A 86 1.97 22.77 -6.40
CA ASP A 86 3.22 23.08 -5.71
C ASP A 86 3.46 22.23 -4.44
N PHE A 87 2.53 21.34 -4.07
CA PHE A 87 2.61 20.54 -2.85
C PHE A 87 3.89 19.69 -2.78
N LEU A 88 4.32 19.16 -3.93
CA LEU A 88 5.54 18.36 -4.01
C LEU A 88 6.80 19.23 -3.86
N GLU A 89 6.76 20.48 -4.30
CA GLU A 89 7.89 21.41 -4.21
C GLU A 89 8.11 21.92 -2.78
N ARG A 90 7.02 22.09 -2.00
CA ARG A 90 7.08 22.44 -0.57
C ARG A 90 7.80 21.42 0.31
N SER A 91 7.92 20.18 -0.18
CA SER A 91 8.49 19.05 0.56
C SER A 91 10.01 18.92 0.38
N CYS A 92 10.62 19.72 -0.51
CA CYS A 92 12.06 19.72 -0.71
C CYS A 92 12.74 20.43 0.46
N ALA A 93 13.50 19.69 1.26
CA ALA A 93 14.34 20.28 2.30
C ALA A 93 15.40 21.21 1.68
N GLU A 94 15.68 22.32 2.36
CA GLU A 94 16.73 23.25 1.94
C GLU A 94 18.09 22.53 1.96
N ILE A 95 18.73 22.44 0.79
CA ILE A 95 20.06 21.85 0.67
C ILE A 95 21.07 22.89 1.14
N ILE A 96 21.52 22.75 2.39
CA ILE A 96 22.61 23.56 2.93
C ILE A 96 23.94 23.00 2.39
N PRO A 97 24.66 23.72 1.52
CA PRO A 97 25.94 23.24 1.01
C PRO A 97 26.96 23.15 2.15
N LEU A 98 27.60 21.99 2.30
CA LEU A 98 28.59 21.73 3.35
C LEU A 98 29.89 22.53 3.16
N PHE A 99 30.15 23.04 1.96
CA PHE A 99 31.32 23.86 1.65
C PHE A 99 30.92 25.06 0.79
N LYS A 100 31.39 26.25 1.18
CA LYS A 100 31.28 27.48 0.40
C LYS A 100 32.34 27.43 -0.72
N ALA A 101 31.91 27.69 -1.95
CA ALA A 101 32.82 27.97 -3.08
C ALA A 101 33.65 29.24 -2.81
#